data_AF-A0A842UBV1-F1
#
_entry.id   AF-A0A842UBV1-F1
#
_cell.length_a   1.000
_cell.length_b   1.000
_cell.length_c   1.000
_cell.angle_alpha   90.00
_cell.angle_beta   90.00
_cell.angle_gamma   90.00
#
_symmetry.space_group_name_H-M   'P 1'
#
loop_
_entity.id
_entity.type
_entity.pdbx_description
1 polymer ?
#
loop_
_entity_poly.entity_id
_entity_poly.type
_entity_poly.pdbx_seq_one_letter_code
_entity_poly.pdbx_strand_id
1 'polypeptide(L)'
;MKLRKIYQYDYNGNLAKRWGSISDAAKNFGVDESSIRKACTRHGKSCGFFWSFERFDNFFESDFRDEDMQQAYVHRTRQLQKNRDKLRVERADVRQSNRFLNVLEEFSKEILEQLKDISFKEPYKKAPKPTHEGRVVIVQLSDAHFNELIDLPHNSFDFEEGSKRLQKYAAEVKDKIGTPSKIIFAMTGDMLNSDRRLDEKLNMASNRIKASLITTSLIANFIQELVEIAPVDITYVSGNETRIQEEYGNTELMMSDNYDYLIFNLLKPLFSTNQFVTFFEDNSNEVVLEINGKNILLSHGTMYKNATQEKLQKTFGRYSGNGITLDYIIFGHIHFANIGDIFARSGS
;
A
#
# COMPACT_ATOMS: atom_id res chain seq x y z
N MET A 1 83.15 -7.12 6.82
CA MET A 1 81.89 -7.44 6.12
C MET A 1 82.27 -8.22 4.86
N LYS A 2 81.89 -9.50 4.71
CA LYS A 2 82.27 -10.30 3.54
C LYS A 2 81.62 -9.69 2.28
N LEU A 3 82.45 -9.34 1.29
CA LEU A 3 81.97 -8.92 -0.04
C LEU A 3 81.22 -10.11 -0.66
N ARG A 4 79.89 -10.02 -0.75
CA ARG A 4 79.05 -11.06 -1.36
C ARG A 4 79.00 -10.80 -2.85
N LYS A 5 79.45 -11.78 -3.64
CA LYS A 5 79.38 -11.74 -5.11
C LYS A 5 77.92 -11.68 -5.55
N ILE A 6 77.65 -10.94 -6.62
CA ILE A 6 76.33 -10.88 -7.26
C ILE A 6 76.45 -11.15 -8.74
N TYR A 7 75.35 -11.61 -9.33
CA TYR A 7 75.26 -12.02 -10.72
C TYR A 7 74.22 -11.16 -11.42
N GLN A 8 74.59 -10.65 -12.59
CA GLN A 8 73.76 -9.80 -13.46
C GLN A 8 73.34 -10.61 -14.69
N TYR A 9 72.05 -10.61 -15.01
CA TYR A 9 71.50 -11.33 -16.16
C TYR A 9 70.80 -10.38 -17.13
N ASP A 10 70.85 -10.72 -18.42
CA ASP A 10 70.12 -10.02 -19.48
C ASP A 10 68.64 -10.42 -19.52
N TYR A 11 67.87 -9.85 -20.44
CA TYR A 11 66.44 -10.14 -20.60
C TYR A 11 66.14 -11.56 -21.10
N ASN A 12 67.14 -12.24 -21.66
CA ASN A 12 67.02 -13.61 -22.14
C ASN A 12 67.45 -14.63 -21.06
N GLY A 13 67.79 -14.15 -19.86
CA GLY A 13 68.21 -14.99 -18.73
C GLY A 13 69.67 -15.43 -18.78
N ASN A 14 70.47 -14.92 -19.72
CA ASN A 14 71.89 -15.24 -19.81
C ASN A 14 72.69 -14.42 -18.80
N LEU A 15 73.73 -15.01 -18.23
CA LEU A 15 74.63 -14.32 -17.32
C LEU A 15 75.42 -13.24 -18.10
N ALA A 16 75.05 -11.98 -17.91
CA ALA A 16 75.72 -10.84 -18.51
C ALA A 16 77.06 -10.53 -17.83
N LYS A 17 77.10 -10.55 -16.49
CA LYS A 17 78.32 -10.22 -15.74
C LYS A 17 78.30 -10.71 -14.29
N ARG A 18 79.48 -11.02 -13.75
CA ARG A 18 79.71 -11.31 -12.33
C ARG A 18 80.41 -10.14 -11.65
N TRP A 19 79.90 -9.73 -10.49
CA TRP A 19 80.44 -8.62 -9.70
C TRP A 19 81.03 -9.11 -8.37
N GLY A 20 82.11 -8.47 -7.93
CA GLY A 20 82.76 -8.77 -6.65
C GLY A 20 81.92 -8.35 -5.45
N SER A 21 81.13 -7.28 -5.60
CA SER A 21 80.24 -6.75 -4.57
C SER A 21 79.09 -5.92 -5.18
N ILE A 22 78.06 -5.65 -4.38
CA ILE A 22 76.97 -4.72 -4.76
C ILE A 22 77.53 -3.30 -4.96
N SER A 23 78.46 -2.85 -4.11
CA SER A 23 79.08 -1.53 -4.21
C SER A 23 79.78 -1.31 -5.55
N ASP A 24 80.47 -2.33 -6.07
CA ASP A 24 81.15 -2.26 -7.37
C ASP A 24 80.14 -2.10 -8.53
N ALA A 25 79.04 -2.84 -8.48
CA ALA A 25 77.98 -2.75 -9.47
C ALA A 25 77.27 -1.39 -9.39
N ALA A 26 76.91 -0.95 -8.19
CA ALA A 26 76.23 0.32 -7.94
C ALA A 26 77.07 1.51 -8.44
N LYS A 27 78.38 1.51 -8.16
CA LYS A 27 79.31 2.54 -8.65
C LYS A 27 79.44 2.54 -10.18
N ASN A 28 79.41 1.38 -10.83
CA ASN A 28 79.51 1.29 -12.28
C ASN A 28 78.28 1.84 -13.00
N PHE A 29 77.09 1.61 -12.44
CA PHE A 29 75.82 2.09 -13.00
C PHE A 29 75.38 3.47 -12.47
N GLY A 30 76.11 4.04 -11.49
CA GLY A 30 75.77 5.33 -10.89
C GLY A 30 74.47 5.31 -10.09
N VAL A 31 74.12 4.17 -9.48
CA VAL A 31 72.87 3.98 -8.73
C VAL A 31 73.12 3.68 -7.26
N ASP A 32 72.08 3.88 -6.44
CA ASP A 32 72.14 3.55 -5.03
C ASP A 32 72.19 2.03 -4.79
N GLU A 33 73.05 1.60 -3.85
CA GLU A 33 73.24 0.19 -3.51
C GLU A 33 71.95 -0.52 -3.07
N SER A 34 71.01 0.21 -2.44
CA SER A 34 69.74 -0.37 -2.00
C SER A 34 68.86 -0.80 -3.16
N SER A 35 69.02 -0.16 -4.33
CA SER A 35 68.27 -0.49 -5.55
C SER A 35 68.69 -1.85 -6.10
N ILE A 36 70.00 -2.09 -6.21
CA ILE A 36 70.54 -3.39 -6.64
C ILE A 36 70.26 -4.46 -5.57
N ARG A 37 70.39 -4.13 -4.28
CA ARG A 37 70.10 -5.07 -3.19
C ARG A 37 68.64 -5.55 -3.20
N LYS A 38 67.68 -4.63 -3.36
CA LYS A 38 66.24 -4.97 -3.48
C LYS A 38 65.97 -5.84 -4.71
N ALA A 39 66.63 -5.55 -5.84
CA ALA A 39 66.54 -6.36 -7.04
C ALA A 39 67.08 -7.78 -6.83
N CYS A 40 68.23 -7.94 -6.16
CA CYS A 40 68.76 -9.26 -5.82
C CYS A 40 67.83 -10.07 -4.89
N THR A 41 67.18 -9.42 -3.92
CA THR A 41 66.30 -10.10 -2.96
C THR A 41 64.96 -10.50 -3.56
N ARG A 42 64.42 -9.70 -4.48
CA ARG A 42 63.10 -9.93 -5.09
C ARG A 42 63.20 -10.56 -6.48
N HIS A 43 64.40 -10.99 -6.89
CA HIS A 43 64.67 -11.47 -8.24
C HIS A 43 64.15 -10.51 -9.34
N GLY A 44 64.21 -9.21 -9.04
CA GLY A 44 63.63 -8.14 -9.83
C GLY A 44 64.66 -7.42 -10.71
N LYS A 45 64.20 -6.39 -11.42
CA LYS A 45 65.03 -5.59 -12.34
C LYS A 45 65.59 -4.34 -11.66
N SER A 46 66.84 -4.02 -11.97
CA SER A 46 67.44 -2.70 -11.70
C SER A 46 68.41 -2.35 -12.81
N CYS A 47 68.46 -1.09 -13.21
CA CYS A 47 69.32 -0.60 -14.31
C CYS A 47 69.13 -1.37 -15.63
N GLY A 48 67.93 -1.92 -15.88
CA GLY A 48 67.64 -2.71 -17.08
C GLY A 48 68.18 -4.15 -17.07
N PHE A 49 68.67 -4.64 -15.93
CA PHE A 49 69.16 -6.02 -15.77
C PHE A 49 68.51 -6.71 -14.58
N PHE A 50 68.53 -8.04 -14.60
CA PHE A 50 68.16 -8.86 -13.45
C PHE A 50 69.35 -9.13 -12.56
N TRP A 51 69.09 -9.24 -11.26
CA TRP A 51 70.15 -9.39 -10.26
C TRP A 51 69.84 -10.54 -9.31
N SER A 52 70.88 -11.29 -8.93
CA SER A 52 70.76 -12.35 -7.94
C SER A 52 72.03 -12.51 -7.09
N PHE A 53 71.86 -12.99 -5.87
CA PHE A 53 72.95 -13.43 -5.00
C PHE A 53 73.49 -14.82 -5.39
N GLU A 54 72.71 -15.58 -6.15
CA GLU A 54 73.02 -16.93 -6.58
C GLU A 54 73.23 -17.00 -8.08
N ARG A 55 74.08 -17.95 -8.49
CA ARG A 55 74.34 -18.20 -9.91
C ARG A 55 73.27 -19.14 -10.44
N PHE A 56 72.61 -18.72 -11.50
CA PHE A 56 71.65 -19.50 -12.27
C PHE A 56 72.21 -19.72 -13.67
N ASP A 57 71.94 -20.89 -14.26
CA ASP A 57 72.37 -21.17 -15.63
C ASP A 57 71.46 -20.49 -16.66
N ASN A 58 70.16 -20.36 -16.35
CA ASN A 58 69.20 -19.53 -17.07
C ASN A 58 68.27 -18.86 -16.05
N PHE A 59 68.19 -17.53 -16.06
CA PHE A 59 67.38 -16.76 -15.10
C PHE A 59 66.08 -16.24 -15.75
N PHE A 60 64.93 -16.78 -15.38
CA PHE A 60 63.63 -16.26 -15.83
C PHE A 60 62.79 -15.72 -14.66
N GLU A 61 62.27 -14.49 -14.81
CA GLU A 61 61.44 -13.80 -13.82
C GLU A 61 60.12 -14.54 -13.50
N SER A 62 59.67 -15.44 -14.40
CA SER A 62 58.48 -16.28 -14.20
C SER A 62 58.66 -17.31 -13.09
N ASP A 63 59.88 -17.77 -12.88
CA ASP A 63 60.18 -18.95 -12.05
C ASP A 63 60.18 -18.60 -10.55
N PHE A 64 60.12 -17.31 -10.23
CA PHE A 64 60.18 -16.76 -8.87
C PHE A 64 58.93 -15.93 -8.51
N ARG A 65 57.83 -16.04 -9.26
CA ARG A 65 56.55 -15.41 -8.90
C ARG A 65 55.87 -16.22 -7.80
N ASP A 66 56.11 -15.83 -6.55
CA ASP A 66 55.69 -16.49 -5.29
C ASP A 66 54.21 -16.89 -5.19
N GLU A 67 53.97 -18.04 -4.52
CA GLU A 67 52.66 -18.57 -4.10
C GLU A 67 51.83 -17.57 -3.28
N ASP A 68 52.47 -16.67 -2.54
CA ASP A 68 51.82 -15.63 -1.73
C ASP A 68 51.02 -14.63 -2.58
N MET A 69 51.46 -14.34 -3.81
CA MET A 69 50.74 -13.44 -4.70
C MET A 69 49.48 -14.11 -5.27
N GLN A 70 49.53 -15.43 -5.49
CA GLN A 70 48.36 -16.20 -5.88
C GLN A 70 47.34 -16.28 -4.75
N GLN A 71 47.76 -16.50 -3.50
CA GLN A 71 46.85 -16.50 -2.36
C GLN A 71 46.20 -15.13 -2.12
N ALA A 72 46.98 -14.04 -2.21
CA ALA A 72 46.45 -12.67 -2.11
C ALA A 72 45.45 -12.34 -3.25
N TYR A 73 45.71 -12.83 -4.47
CA TYR A 73 44.82 -12.68 -5.61
C TYR A 73 43.51 -13.47 -5.43
N VAL A 74 43.58 -14.71 -4.94
CA VAL A 74 42.40 -15.54 -4.64
C VAL A 74 41.56 -14.90 -3.52
N HIS A 75 42.21 -14.39 -2.46
CA HIS A 75 41.52 -13.70 -1.36
C HIS A 75 40.81 -12.43 -1.85
N ARG A 76 41.49 -11.59 -2.64
CA ARG A 76 40.92 -10.36 -3.22
C ARG A 76 39.75 -10.68 -4.16
N THR A 77 39.87 -11.74 -4.97
CA THR A 77 38.80 -12.18 -5.87
C THR A 77 37.57 -12.66 -5.09
N ARG A 78 37.75 -13.41 -4.01
CA ARG A 78 36.66 -13.83 -3.10
C ARG A 78 35.98 -12.63 -2.42
N GLN A 79 36.75 -11.64 -1.97
CA GLN A 79 36.19 -10.41 -1.39
C GLN A 79 35.38 -9.60 -2.42
N LEU A 80 35.90 -9.46 -3.64
CA LEU A 80 35.19 -8.79 -4.74
C LEU A 80 33.89 -9.52 -5.11
N GLN A 81 33.91 -10.86 -5.14
CA GLN A 81 32.72 -11.66 -5.37
C GLN A 81 31.68 -11.46 -4.26
N LYS A 82 32.09 -11.53 -2.98
CA LYS A 82 31.20 -11.27 -1.83
C LYS A 82 30.59 -9.86 -1.87
N ASN A 83 31.38 -8.85 -2.23
CA ASN A 83 30.88 -7.48 -2.37
C ASN A 83 29.92 -7.33 -3.56
N ARG A 84 30.17 -8.02 -4.68
CA ARG A 84 29.26 -8.07 -5.83
C ARG A 84 27.94 -8.74 -5.46
N ASP A 85 27.97 -9.82 -4.66
CA ASP A 85 26.76 -10.50 -4.20
C ASP A 85 25.95 -9.63 -3.24
N LYS A 86 26.61 -8.93 -2.30
CA LYS A 86 25.95 -7.91 -1.44
C LYS A 86 25.27 -6.82 -2.27
N LEU A 87 26.00 -6.22 -3.21
CA LEU A 87 25.46 -5.19 -4.10
C LEU A 87 24.33 -5.73 -4.98
N ARG A 88 24.35 -7.02 -5.35
CA ARG A 88 23.28 -7.63 -6.13
C ARG A 88 21.97 -7.73 -5.33
N VAL A 89 22.05 -8.12 -4.05
CA VAL A 89 20.92 -8.19 -3.12
C VAL A 89 20.38 -6.81 -2.80
N GLU A 90 21.25 -5.86 -2.41
CA GLU A 90 20.84 -4.48 -2.14
C GLU A 90 20.19 -3.83 -3.37
N ARG A 91 20.75 -4.04 -4.57
CA ARG A 91 20.11 -3.56 -5.81
C ARG A 91 18.81 -4.31 -6.14
N ALA A 92 18.61 -5.54 -5.67
CA ALA A 92 17.35 -6.25 -5.86
C ALA A 92 16.25 -5.64 -4.99
N ASP A 93 16.54 -5.36 -3.72
CA ASP A 93 15.64 -4.67 -2.81
C ASP A 93 15.32 -3.26 -3.31
N VAL A 94 16.33 -2.49 -3.70
CA VAL A 94 16.13 -1.14 -4.28
C VAL A 94 15.31 -1.20 -5.57
N ARG A 95 15.51 -2.21 -6.43
CA ARG A 95 14.67 -2.39 -7.63
C ARG A 95 13.23 -2.74 -7.28
N GLN A 96 13.02 -3.54 -6.25
CA GLN A 96 11.68 -3.90 -5.78
C GLN A 96 10.97 -2.70 -5.16
N SER A 97 11.65 -1.95 -4.29
CA SER A 97 11.13 -0.70 -3.72
C SER A 97 10.85 0.36 -4.79
N ASN A 98 11.75 0.55 -5.76
CA ASN A 98 11.52 1.50 -6.85
C ASN A 98 10.41 1.05 -7.80
N ARG A 99 10.25 -0.26 -8.05
CA ARG A 99 9.10 -0.76 -8.81
C ARG A 99 7.80 -0.50 -8.06
N PHE A 100 7.77 -0.73 -6.74
CA PHE A 100 6.62 -0.45 -5.91
C PHE A 100 6.27 1.05 -5.88
N LEU A 101 7.28 1.92 -5.75
CA LEU A 101 7.11 3.38 -5.80
C LEU A 101 6.63 3.86 -7.17
N ASN A 102 7.21 3.37 -8.27
CA ASN A 102 6.78 3.72 -9.62
C ASN A 102 5.34 3.25 -9.88
N VAL A 103 4.97 2.06 -9.41
CA VAL A 103 3.58 1.57 -9.48
C VAL A 103 2.67 2.47 -8.65
N LEU A 104 3.07 2.89 -7.45
CA LEU A 104 2.31 3.84 -6.64
C LEU A 104 2.15 5.22 -7.30
N GLU A 105 3.20 5.73 -7.96
CA GLU A 105 3.16 7.00 -8.68
C GLU A 105 2.29 6.93 -9.93
N GLU A 106 2.41 5.87 -10.73
CA GLU A 106 1.53 5.61 -11.88
C GLU A 106 0.08 5.42 -11.43
N PHE A 107 -0.13 4.70 -10.33
CA PHE A 107 -1.44 4.46 -9.74
C PHE A 107 -2.08 5.75 -9.21
N SER A 108 -1.31 6.58 -8.50
CA SER A 108 -1.74 7.90 -8.04
C SER A 108 -2.08 8.81 -9.22
N LYS A 109 -1.26 8.79 -10.28
CA LYS A 109 -1.51 9.54 -11.51
C LYS A 109 -2.78 9.05 -12.23
N GLU A 110 -3.02 7.75 -12.29
CA GLU A 110 -4.21 7.16 -12.90
C GLU A 110 -5.48 7.48 -12.10
N ILE A 111 -5.41 7.46 -10.76
CA ILE A 111 -6.49 7.98 -9.90
C ILE A 111 -6.75 9.47 -10.22
N LEU A 112 -5.71 10.29 -10.30
CA LEU A 112 -5.84 11.72 -10.60
C LEU A 112 -6.37 11.99 -12.01
N GLU A 113 -6.04 11.16 -12.99
CA GLU A 113 -6.59 11.25 -14.35
C GLU A 113 -8.07 10.83 -14.36
N GLN A 114 -8.45 9.74 -13.71
CA GLN A 114 -9.85 9.32 -13.61
C GLN A 114 -10.70 10.29 -12.80
N LEU A 115 -10.14 10.90 -11.75
CA LEU A 115 -10.80 11.97 -10.98
C LEU A 115 -11.06 13.23 -11.81
N LYS A 116 -10.29 13.49 -12.88
CA LYS A 116 -10.54 14.62 -13.80
C LYS A 116 -11.72 14.34 -14.74
N ASP A 117 -11.89 13.09 -15.16
CA ASP A 117 -12.99 12.67 -16.03
C ASP A 117 -14.31 12.52 -15.27
N ILE A 118 -14.25 12.25 -13.97
CA ILE A 118 -15.41 12.35 -13.09
C ILE A 118 -15.73 13.84 -12.90
N SER A 119 -16.62 14.37 -13.75
CA SER A 119 -17.20 15.68 -13.52
C SER A 119 -18.12 15.61 -12.30
N PHE A 120 -17.58 15.89 -11.11
CA PHE A 120 -18.42 16.24 -9.98
C PHE A 120 -19.10 17.56 -10.36
N LYS A 121 -20.39 17.52 -10.74
CA LYS A 121 -21.15 18.75 -10.97
C LYS A 121 -21.04 19.58 -9.70
N GLU A 122 -20.57 20.82 -9.82
CA GLU A 122 -20.59 21.83 -8.75
C GLU A 122 -21.97 21.83 -8.09
N PRO A 123 -22.10 21.37 -6.84
CA PRO A 123 -23.42 21.10 -6.31
C PRO A 123 -23.77 22.11 -5.25
N TYR A 124 -24.50 23.15 -5.64
CA TYR A 124 -25.23 23.94 -4.66
C TYR A 124 -26.65 24.16 -5.14
N LYS A 125 -27.50 23.20 -4.82
CA LYS A 125 -28.92 23.51 -4.67
C LYS A 125 -29.16 23.81 -3.20
N LYS A 126 -29.83 24.92 -2.94
CA LYS A 126 -30.21 25.33 -1.61
C LYS A 126 -31.21 24.31 -1.06
N ALA A 127 -30.92 23.74 0.11
CA ALA A 127 -31.89 22.90 0.80
C ALA A 127 -33.19 23.71 1.05
N PRO A 128 -34.37 23.13 0.79
CA PRO A 128 -35.64 23.81 1.01
C PRO A 128 -35.87 24.04 2.51
N LYS A 129 -36.81 24.93 2.83
CA LYS A 129 -37.23 25.10 4.22
C LYS A 129 -37.98 23.85 4.70
N PRO A 130 -37.75 23.40 5.95
CA PRO A 130 -38.45 22.25 6.48
C PRO A 130 -39.95 22.51 6.60
N THR A 131 -40.78 21.55 6.21
CA THR A 131 -42.22 21.55 6.47
C THR A 131 -42.55 20.99 7.85
N HIS A 132 -41.64 20.20 8.42
CA HIS A 132 -41.80 19.57 9.74
C HIS A 132 -40.63 19.92 10.65
N GLU A 133 -40.86 20.84 11.58
CA GLU A 133 -39.87 21.26 12.57
C GLU A 133 -39.51 20.11 13.52
N GLY A 134 -38.22 19.89 13.77
CA GLY A 134 -37.69 18.83 14.64
C GLY A 134 -37.72 17.40 14.06
N ARG A 135 -38.37 17.17 12.91
CA ARG A 135 -38.38 15.84 12.26
C ARG A 135 -37.03 15.55 11.61
N VAL A 136 -36.40 14.44 12.02
CA VAL A 136 -35.17 13.90 11.42
C VAL A 136 -35.50 12.57 10.75
N VAL A 137 -34.92 12.31 9.58
CA VAL A 137 -35.10 11.06 8.83
C VAL A 137 -33.77 10.39 8.61
N ILE A 138 -33.68 9.08 8.90
CA ILE A 138 -32.53 8.27 8.55
C ILE A 138 -32.81 7.59 7.20
N VAL A 139 -31.90 7.78 6.24
CA VAL A 139 -31.88 7.09 4.95
C VAL A 139 -30.70 6.12 4.99
N GLN A 140 -30.98 4.83 4.89
CA GLN A 140 -29.97 3.78 5.00
C GLN A 140 -29.63 3.22 3.62
N LEU A 141 -28.34 3.07 3.32
CA LEU A 141 -27.85 2.25 2.21
C LEU A 141 -26.93 1.17 2.77
N SER A 142 -27.20 -0.09 2.46
CA SER A 142 -26.47 -1.26 2.96
C SER A 142 -26.32 -2.27 1.83
N ASP A 143 -25.21 -3.01 1.81
CA ASP A 143 -25.06 -4.20 0.96
C ASP A 143 -25.35 -3.88 -0.53
N ALA A 144 -24.85 -2.74 -0.99
CA ALA A 144 -25.07 -2.28 -2.36
C ALA A 144 -24.23 -3.08 -3.35
N HIS A 145 -23.08 -3.62 -2.90
CA HIS A 145 -22.18 -4.48 -3.69
C HIS A 145 -21.86 -3.92 -5.07
N PHE A 146 -21.68 -2.60 -5.17
CA PHE A 146 -21.25 -1.99 -6.42
C PHE A 146 -20.00 -2.69 -6.94
N ASN A 147 -19.88 -2.76 -8.28
CA ASN A 147 -18.89 -3.55 -9.03
C ASN A 147 -19.22 -5.03 -9.24
N GLU A 148 -20.20 -5.60 -8.54
CA GLU A 148 -20.70 -6.95 -8.86
C GLU A 148 -21.46 -6.94 -10.19
N LEU A 149 -21.23 -7.96 -11.02
CA LEU A 149 -21.97 -8.21 -12.25
C LEU A 149 -22.95 -9.36 -12.03
N ILE A 150 -24.23 -9.05 -12.18
CA ILE A 150 -25.31 -10.04 -12.12
C ILE A 150 -26.02 -10.04 -13.47
N ASP A 151 -26.14 -11.22 -14.08
CA ASP A 151 -26.91 -11.44 -15.31
C ASP A 151 -27.77 -12.70 -15.14
N LEU A 152 -28.92 -12.53 -14.49
CA LEU A 152 -29.92 -13.57 -14.29
C LEU A 152 -31.19 -13.21 -15.07
N PRO A 153 -32.00 -14.20 -15.52
CA PRO A 153 -33.22 -13.94 -16.30
C PRO A 153 -34.24 -12.98 -15.65
N HIS A 154 -34.17 -12.83 -14.33
CA HIS A 154 -35.09 -12.01 -13.53
C HIS A 154 -34.39 -10.88 -12.76
N ASN A 155 -33.07 -10.76 -12.83
CA ASN A 155 -32.31 -9.71 -12.15
C ASN A 155 -30.98 -9.48 -12.86
N SER A 156 -30.71 -8.23 -13.20
CA SER A 156 -29.41 -7.80 -13.68
C SER A 156 -28.85 -6.72 -12.76
N PHE A 157 -27.54 -6.65 -12.62
CA PHE A 157 -26.87 -5.62 -11.85
C PHE A 157 -25.51 -5.28 -12.44
N ASP A 158 -25.28 -3.99 -12.60
CA ASP A 158 -24.01 -3.35 -12.94
C ASP A 158 -24.04 -1.91 -12.38
N PHE A 159 -23.03 -1.09 -12.69
CA PHE A 159 -23.00 0.30 -12.23
C PHE A 159 -24.14 1.17 -12.79
N GLU A 160 -24.61 0.90 -14.01
CA GLU A 160 -25.68 1.69 -14.63
C GLU A 160 -27.02 1.38 -13.96
N GLU A 161 -27.31 0.10 -13.74
CA GLU A 161 -28.48 -0.36 -13.02
C GLU A 161 -28.43 0.08 -11.56
N GLY A 162 -27.27 0.02 -10.91
CA GLY A 162 -27.04 0.59 -9.59
C GLY A 162 -27.36 2.09 -9.53
N SER A 163 -26.95 2.86 -10.54
CA SER A 163 -27.29 4.29 -10.67
C SER A 163 -28.79 4.52 -10.77
N LYS A 164 -29.49 3.75 -11.62
CA LYS A 164 -30.95 3.82 -11.78
C LYS A 164 -31.68 3.49 -10.48
N ARG A 165 -31.21 2.48 -9.74
CA ARG A 165 -31.78 2.09 -8.44
C ARG A 165 -31.58 3.16 -7.38
N LEU A 166 -30.41 3.81 -7.31
CA LEU A 166 -30.19 4.95 -6.41
C LEU A 166 -31.10 6.14 -6.76
N GLN A 167 -31.27 6.46 -8.03
CA GLN A 167 -32.19 7.53 -8.46
C GLN A 167 -33.63 7.21 -8.06
N LYS A 168 -34.09 5.98 -8.31
CA LYS A 168 -35.40 5.52 -7.85
C LYS A 168 -35.54 5.63 -6.34
N TYR A 169 -34.50 5.24 -5.59
CA TYR A 169 -34.52 5.33 -4.14
C TYR A 169 -34.65 6.77 -3.64
N ALA A 170 -33.89 7.71 -4.21
CA ALA A 170 -33.99 9.13 -3.85
C ALA A 170 -35.39 9.70 -4.15
N ALA A 171 -35.99 9.31 -5.28
CA ALA A 171 -37.35 9.70 -5.63
C ALA A 171 -38.38 9.18 -4.63
N GLU A 172 -38.28 7.91 -4.23
CA GLU A 172 -39.14 7.29 -3.21
C GLU A 172 -38.98 7.95 -1.83
N VAL A 173 -37.77 8.33 -1.46
CA VAL A 173 -37.50 9.09 -0.23
C VAL A 173 -38.24 10.42 -0.29
N LYS A 174 -38.06 11.19 -1.38
CA LYS A 174 -38.71 12.50 -1.58
C LYS A 174 -40.23 12.42 -1.52
N ASP A 175 -40.83 11.40 -2.13
CA ASP A 175 -42.28 11.20 -2.15
C ASP A 175 -42.84 10.88 -0.75
N LYS A 176 -42.12 10.08 0.06
CA LYS A 176 -42.64 9.58 1.34
C LYS A 176 -42.43 10.50 2.54
N ILE A 177 -41.39 11.34 2.55
CA ILE A 177 -40.96 12.01 3.79
C ILE A 177 -41.26 13.51 3.87
N GLY A 178 -41.68 14.14 2.77
CA GLY A 178 -41.81 15.61 2.70
C GLY A 178 -40.45 16.31 2.84
N THR A 179 -40.39 17.49 3.47
CA THR A 179 -39.11 18.15 3.79
C THR A 179 -38.86 18.13 5.31
N PRO A 180 -38.06 17.16 5.82
CA PRO A 180 -37.69 17.11 7.23
C PRO A 180 -36.74 18.26 7.59
N SER A 181 -36.48 18.43 8.88
CA SER A 181 -35.47 19.38 9.36
C SER A 181 -34.05 18.94 8.99
N LYS A 182 -33.82 17.63 8.90
CA LYS A 182 -32.53 17.03 8.58
C LYS A 182 -32.70 15.60 8.07
N ILE A 183 -31.84 15.19 7.16
CA ILE A 183 -31.64 13.79 6.75
C ILE A 183 -30.31 13.31 7.31
N ILE A 184 -30.27 12.10 7.85
CA ILE A 184 -29.04 11.39 8.14
C ILE A 184 -28.90 10.28 7.12
N PHE A 185 -27.89 10.37 6.26
CA PHE A 185 -27.55 9.32 5.31
C PHE A 185 -26.55 8.36 5.95
N ALA A 186 -26.99 7.14 6.22
CA ALA A 186 -26.24 6.10 6.91
C ALA A 186 -25.82 4.99 5.92
N MET A 187 -24.51 4.91 5.65
CA MET A 187 -23.92 3.82 4.87
C MET A 187 -23.56 2.66 5.82
N THR A 188 -24.36 1.61 5.89
CA THR A 188 -24.15 0.50 6.86
C THR A 188 -23.31 -0.65 6.30
N GLY A 189 -22.30 -0.32 5.48
CA GLY A 189 -21.28 -1.24 5.00
C GLY A 189 -21.64 -2.03 3.74
N ASP A 190 -20.61 -2.64 3.16
CA ASP A 190 -20.67 -3.46 1.95
C ASP A 190 -21.14 -2.64 0.73
N MET A 191 -20.54 -1.45 0.54
CA MET A 191 -20.81 -0.63 -0.64
C MET A 191 -20.15 -1.19 -1.91
N LEU A 192 -19.03 -1.89 -1.77
CA LEU A 192 -18.28 -2.49 -2.86
C LEU A 192 -18.25 -4.02 -2.70
N ASN A 193 -18.29 -4.73 -3.82
CA ASN A 193 -18.22 -6.18 -3.83
C ASN A 193 -16.93 -6.74 -3.18
N SER A 194 -17.00 -7.98 -2.72
CA SER A 194 -15.84 -8.79 -2.32
C SER A 194 -15.04 -9.25 -3.55
N ASP A 195 -13.73 -9.48 -3.37
CA ASP A 195 -12.86 -10.15 -4.32
C ASP A 195 -12.12 -11.34 -3.68
N ARG A 196 -12.68 -11.94 -2.64
CA ARG A 196 -12.03 -13.03 -1.91
C ARG A 196 -12.05 -14.33 -2.67
N ARG A 197 -13.14 -14.60 -3.39
CA ARG A 197 -13.31 -15.85 -4.14
C ARG A 197 -13.11 -15.64 -5.63
N LEU A 198 -12.77 -16.72 -6.34
CA LEU A 198 -12.47 -16.66 -7.77
C LEU A 198 -13.70 -16.29 -8.60
N ASP A 199 -14.86 -16.82 -8.23
CA ASP A 199 -16.16 -16.47 -8.82
C ASP A 199 -16.50 -14.99 -8.62
N GLU A 200 -16.29 -14.46 -7.41
CA GLU A 200 -16.45 -13.03 -7.13
C GLU A 200 -15.54 -12.18 -8.03
N LYS A 201 -14.27 -12.59 -8.21
CA LYS A 201 -13.31 -11.89 -9.11
C LYS A 201 -13.71 -11.92 -10.57
N LEU A 202 -14.29 -13.04 -11.04
CA LEU A 202 -14.73 -13.20 -12.42
C LEU A 202 -15.99 -12.40 -12.72
N ASN A 203 -16.80 -12.11 -11.70
CA ASN A 203 -18.04 -11.35 -11.79
C ASN A 203 -17.87 -9.90 -11.33
N MET A 204 -16.72 -9.27 -11.64
CA MET A 204 -16.49 -7.85 -11.37
C MET A 204 -16.53 -7.02 -12.65
N ALA A 205 -17.17 -5.87 -12.58
CA ALA A 205 -17.22 -4.91 -13.69
C ALA A 205 -15.85 -4.25 -13.96
N SER A 206 -15.04 -4.07 -12.92
CA SER A 206 -13.74 -3.40 -12.98
C SER A 206 -12.84 -3.81 -11.81
N ASN A 207 -11.59 -3.33 -11.81
CA ASN A 207 -10.74 -3.37 -10.61
C ASN A 207 -11.34 -2.52 -9.48
N ARG A 208 -11.09 -2.92 -8.22
CA ARG A 208 -11.70 -2.32 -7.01
C ARG A 208 -11.40 -0.83 -6.83
N ILE A 209 -10.28 -0.34 -7.37
CA ILE A 209 -9.90 1.07 -7.24
C ILE A 209 -10.78 1.91 -8.14
N LYS A 210 -10.81 1.61 -9.45
CA LYS A 210 -11.71 2.30 -10.38
C LYS A 210 -13.17 2.15 -9.93
N ALA A 211 -13.54 0.98 -9.44
CA ALA A 211 -14.86 0.72 -8.90
C ALA A 211 -15.19 1.59 -7.68
N SER A 212 -14.23 1.82 -6.76
CA SER A 212 -14.40 2.73 -5.62
C SER A 212 -14.63 4.18 -6.07
N LEU A 213 -13.90 4.65 -7.10
CA LEU A 213 -14.10 6.00 -7.66
C LEU A 213 -15.48 6.17 -8.32
N ILE A 214 -15.93 5.17 -9.09
CA ILE A 214 -17.27 5.16 -9.68
C ILE A 214 -18.33 5.14 -8.57
N THR A 215 -18.14 4.29 -7.55
CA THR A 215 -19.05 4.18 -6.39
C THR A 215 -19.15 5.50 -5.64
N THR A 216 -18.03 6.17 -5.37
CA THR A 216 -18.01 7.53 -4.80
C THR A 216 -18.82 8.50 -5.65
N SER A 217 -18.71 8.44 -6.97
CA SER A 217 -19.46 9.31 -7.88
C SER A 217 -20.97 9.04 -7.83
N LEU A 218 -21.38 7.77 -7.79
CA LEU A 218 -22.78 7.37 -7.66
C LEU A 218 -23.38 7.85 -6.33
N ILE A 219 -22.66 7.63 -5.24
CA ILE A 219 -23.11 8.05 -3.90
C ILE A 219 -23.12 9.58 -3.78
N ALA A 220 -22.14 10.28 -4.34
CA ALA A 220 -22.14 11.74 -4.37
C ALA A 220 -23.37 12.29 -5.09
N ASN A 221 -23.75 11.72 -6.24
CA ASN A 221 -24.98 12.10 -6.94
C ASN A 221 -26.23 11.81 -6.09
N PHE A 222 -26.29 10.66 -5.43
CA PHE A 222 -27.39 10.32 -4.52
C PHE A 222 -27.51 11.32 -3.36
N ILE A 223 -26.40 11.70 -2.74
CA ILE A 223 -26.37 12.73 -1.68
C ILE A 223 -26.93 14.05 -2.21
N GLN A 224 -26.62 14.46 -3.45
CA GLN A 224 -27.20 15.69 -4.00
C GLN A 224 -28.72 15.65 -4.08
N GLU A 225 -29.28 14.53 -4.53
CA GLU A 225 -30.72 14.34 -4.59
C GLU A 225 -31.35 14.44 -3.18
N LEU A 226 -30.66 13.97 -2.14
CA LEU A 226 -31.10 14.12 -0.76
C LEU A 226 -30.99 15.56 -0.24
N VAL A 227 -29.93 16.30 -0.61
CA VAL A 227 -29.74 17.71 -0.23
C VAL A 227 -30.85 18.60 -0.80
N GLU A 228 -31.43 18.24 -1.94
CA GLU A 228 -32.62 18.91 -2.49
C GLU A 228 -33.86 18.77 -1.61
N ILE A 229 -33.86 17.84 -0.65
CA ILE A 229 -34.98 17.57 0.27
C ILE A 229 -34.76 18.27 1.61
N ALA A 230 -33.56 18.16 2.19
CA ALA A 230 -33.17 18.75 3.47
C ALA A 230 -31.64 18.72 3.65
N PRO A 231 -31.05 19.46 4.61
CA PRO A 231 -29.65 19.29 4.98
C PRO A 231 -29.33 17.84 5.37
N VAL A 232 -28.15 17.35 4.96
CA VAL A 232 -27.75 15.94 5.09
C VAL A 232 -26.52 15.80 5.99
N ASP A 233 -26.64 14.97 7.02
CA ASP A 233 -25.49 14.49 7.79
C ASP A 233 -25.14 13.07 7.31
N ILE A 234 -23.88 12.80 7.01
CA ILE A 234 -23.42 11.53 6.45
C ILE A 234 -22.61 10.78 7.48
N THR A 235 -22.89 9.50 7.64
CA THR A 235 -22.09 8.59 8.48
C THR A 235 -21.95 7.21 7.81
N TYR A 236 -20.98 6.43 8.27
CA TYR A 236 -20.70 5.12 7.71
C TYR A 236 -20.34 4.09 8.79
N VAL A 237 -20.54 2.82 8.44
CA VAL A 237 -20.01 1.66 9.14
C VAL A 237 -19.36 0.76 8.09
N SER A 238 -18.27 0.09 8.47
CA SER A 238 -17.50 -0.78 7.58
C SER A 238 -18.16 -2.15 7.43
N GLY A 239 -18.29 -2.58 6.19
CA GLY A 239 -18.73 -3.91 5.81
C GLY A 239 -17.63 -4.97 5.92
N ASN A 240 -18.01 -6.23 5.75
CA ASN A 240 -17.04 -7.32 5.72
C ASN A 240 -16.52 -7.65 4.33
N GLU A 241 -17.25 -7.37 3.26
CA GLU A 241 -16.87 -7.66 1.86
C GLU A 241 -15.90 -6.61 1.30
N THR A 242 -15.99 -5.40 1.83
CA THR A 242 -15.20 -4.23 1.46
C THR A 242 -13.81 -4.16 2.09
N ARG A 243 -13.40 -5.17 2.86
CA ARG A 243 -12.07 -5.21 3.49
C ARG A 243 -10.98 -5.40 2.44
N ILE A 244 -9.85 -4.71 2.63
CA ILE A 244 -8.68 -4.81 1.74
C ILE A 244 -7.86 -6.06 2.06
N GLN A 245 -7.71 -6.40 3.35
CA GLN A 245 -6.99 -7.59 3.78
C GLN A 245 -7.94 -8.78 4.00
N GLU A 246 -7.44 -9.98 3.67
CA GLU A 246 -8.14 -11.25 3.92
C GLU A 246 -8.12 -11.66 5.40
N GLU A 247 -7.11 -11.22 6.16
CA GLU A 247 -6.94 -11.62 7.56
C GLU A 247 -7.90 -10.89 8.52
N TYR A 248 -8.41 -11.64 9.50
CA TYR A 248 -9.33 -11.14 10.51
C TYR A 248 -8.60 -10.29 11.56
N GLY A 249 -8.65 -8.97 11.39
CA GLY A 249 -8.36 -7.99 12.43
C GLY A 249 -9.64 -7.42 13.04
N ASN A 250 -9.74 -7.43 14.38
CA ASN A 250 -10.81 -6.74 15.11
C ASN A 250 -10.38 -5.38 15.69
N THR A 251 -9.18 -4.92 15.33
CA THR A 251 -8.68 -3.60 15.74
C THR A 251 -9.22 -2.53 14.80
N GLU A 252 -9.47 -1.34 15.33
CA GLU A 252 -9.96 -0.18 14.56
C GLU A 252 -9.08 0.11 13.33
N LEU A 253 -7.75 0.00 13.48
CA LEU A 253 -6.78 0.19 12.39
C LEU A 253 -6.92 -0.84 11.25
N MET A 254 -7.26 -2.09 11.56
CA MET A 254 -7.46 -3.11 10.53
C MET A 254 -8.87 -3.03 9.92
N MET A 255 -9.83 -2.47 10.65
CA MET A 255 -11.18 -2.25 10.15
C MET A 255 -11.30 -1.02 9.26
N SER A 256 -10.48 0.03 9.48
CA SER A 256 -10.39 1.18 8.58
C SER A 256 -9.65 0.88 7.27
N ASP A 257 -8.94 -0.26 7.18
CA ASP A 257 -8.38 -0.80 5.93
C ASP A 257 -9.49 -1.41 5.05
N ASN A 258 -10.42 -0.56 4.63
CA ASN A 258 -11.70 -0.91 4.03
C ASN A 258 -12.10 0.10 2.94
N TYR A 259 -12.67 -0.39 1.83
CA TYR A 259 -13.16 0.44 0.74
C TYR A 259 -14.32 1.35 1.14
N ASP A 260 -15.16 0.98 2.12
CA ASP A 260 -16.20 1.86 2.68
C ASP A 260 -15.57 3.10 3.34
N TYR A 261 -14.49 2.91 4.10
CA TYR A 261 -13.72 4.02 4.67
C TYR A 261 -13.11 4.91 3.58
N LEU A 262 -12.54 4.30 2.54
CA LEU A 262 -12.00 5.04 1.40
C LEU A 262 -13.10 5.87 0.71
N ILE A 263 -14.23 5.25 0.37
CA ILE A 263 -15.37 5.91 -0.28
C ILE A 263 -15.87 7.08 0.59
N PHE A 264 -16.07 6.85 1.90
CA PHE A 264 -16.49 7.90 2.83
C PHE A 264 -15.52 9.09 2.85
N ASN A 265 -14.21 8.84 2.89
CA ASN A 265 -13.22 9.91 2.90
C ASN A 265 -13.05 10.59 1.54
N LEU A 266 -13.29 9.90 0.44
CA LEU A 266 -13.32 10.50 -0.89
C LEU A 266 -14.54 11.42 -1.07
N LEU A 267 -15.65 11.18 -0.37
CA LEU A 267 -16.82 12.07 -0.37
C LEU A 267 -16.54 13.42 0.32
N LYS A 268 -15.79 13.43 1.43
CA LYS A 268 -15.50 14.65 2.21
C LYS A 268 -15.02 15.85 1.37
N PRO A 269 -13.95 15.75 0.55
CA PRO A 269 -13.48 16.87 -0.25
C PRO A 269 -14.51 17.35 -1.29
N LEU A 270 -15.35 16.45 -1.82
CA LEU A 270 -16.38 16.77 -2.82
C LEU A 270 -17.49 17.68 -2.28
N PHE A 271 -17.67 17.67 -0.96
CA PHE A 271 -18.69 18.45 -0.25
C PHE A 271 -18.09 19.49 0.69
N SER A 272 -16.76 19.70 0.66
CA SER A 272 -16.04 20.58 1.59
C SER A 272 -16.54 22.03 1.63
N THR A 273 -17.13 22.48 0.54
CA THR A 273 -17.70 23.82 0.34
C THR A 273 -19.22 23.86 0.46
N ASN A 274 -19.89 22.71 0.63
CA ASN A 274 -21.35 22.61 0.73
C ASN A 274 -21.80 22.70 2.19
N GLN A 275 -22.35 23.85 2.58
CA GLN A 275 -22.84 24.10 3.94
C GLN A 275 -24.04 23.24 4.37
N PHE A 276 -24.70 22.54 3.44
CA PHE A 276 -25.85 21.66 3.72
C PHE A 276 -25.46 20.21 3.92
N VAL A 277 -24.18 19.87 3.79
CA VAL A 277 -23.67 18.53 3.99
C VAL A 277 -22.66 18.54 5.13
N THR A 278 -22.86 17.65 6.11
CA THR A 278 -21.89 17.43 7.19
C THR A 278 -21.51 15.96 7.26
N PHE A 279 -20.30 15.68 7.74
CA PHE A 279 -19.80 14.32 7.92
C PHE A 279 -19.64 14.07 9.42
N PHE A 280 -20.18 12.96 9.87
CA PHE A 280 -20.06 12.46 11.23
C PHE A 280 -19.31 11.13 11.22
N GLU A 281 -18.18 11.11 11.93
CA GLU A 281 -17.31 9.96 12.05
C GLU A 281 -17.14 9.61 13.52
N ASP A 282 -17.29 8.32 13.82
CA ASP A 282 -17.05 7.69 15.10
C ASP A 282 -16.32 6.37 14.80
N ASN A 283 -16.57 5.32 15.58
CA ASN A 283 -15.99 4.01 15.33
C ASN A 283 -16.47 3.40 14.00
N SER A 284 -15.54 2.90 13.20
CA SER A 284 -15.79 2.27 11.89
C SER A 284 -16.64 0.99 11.96
N ASN A 285 -16.85 0.41 13.14
CA ASN A 285 -17.65 -0.82 13.34
C ASN A 285 -19.11 -0.54 13.78
N GLU A 286 -19.29 0.45 14.64
CA GLU A 286 -20.57 0.72 15.30
C GLU A 286 -20.64 2.21 15.63
N VAL A 287 -21.68 2.89 15.15
CA VAL A 287 -21.88 4.33 15.34
C VAL A 287 -23.15 4.56 16.14
N VAL A 288 -23.11 5.36 17.20
CA VAL A 288 -24.31 5.75 17.95
C VAL A 288 -24.73 7.17 17.55
N LEU A 289 -25.95 7.30 17.05
CA LEU A 289 -26.57 8.57 16.71
C LEU A 289 -27.53 8.98 17.83
N GLU A 290 -27.31 10.16 18.40
CA GLU A 290 -28.30 10.79 19.28
C GLU A 290 -29.24 11.68 18.45
N ILE A 291 -30.53 11.34 18.42
CA ILE A 291 -31.55 12.05 17.66
C ILE A 291 -32.73 12.34 18.58
N ASN A 292 -32.98 13.62 18.86
CA ASN A 292 -34.10 14.06 19.71
C ASN A 292 -34.15 13.31 21.06
N GLY A 293 -32.99 13.09 21.70
CA GLY A 293 -32.88 12.37 22.97
C GLY A 293 -33.03 10.84 22.87
N LYS A 294 -32.93 10.27 21.67
CA LYS A 294 -32.94 8.83 21.41
C LYS A 294 -31.60 8.38 20.83
N ASN A 295 -31.06 7.28 21.37
CA ASN A 295 -29.78 6.72 20.91
C ASN A 295 -30.03 5.56 19.94
N ILE A 296 -29.62 5.73 18.69
CA ILE A 296 -29.76 4.74 17.62
C ILE A 296 -28.39 4.21 17.26
N LEU A 297 -28.20 2.90 17.39
CA LEU A 297 -26.98 2.23 16.99
C LEU A 297 -27.03 1.84 15.51
N LEU A 298 -26.02 2.23 14.74
CA LEU A 298 -25.76 1.74 13.41
C LEU A 298 -24.67 0.66 13.47
N SER A 299 -24.86 -0.43 12.75
CA SER A 299 -23.84 -1.47 12.55
C SER A 299 -24.01 -2.11 11.17
N HIS A 300 -22.96 -2.72 10.62
CA HIS A 300 -23.13 -3.53 9.42
C HIS A 300 -23.97 -4.79 9.70
N GLY A 301 -23.77 -5.40 10.89
CA GLY A 301 -24.60 -6.51 11.35
C GLY A 301 -23.96 -7.91 11.29
N THR A 302 -22.65 -8.00 11.08
CA THR A 302 -21.88 -9.27 11.13
C THR A 302 -22.12 -10.04 12.44
N MET A 303 -22.25 -9.33 13.56
CA MET A 303 -22.53 -9.92 14.87
C MET A 303 -23.94 -10.55 14.95
N TYR A 304 -24.85 -10.12 14.08
CA TYR A 304 -26.27 -10.48 14.06
C TYR A 304 -26.62 -11.50 12.98
N LYS A 305 -25.66 -12.24 12.40
CA LYS A 305 -25.85 -13.21 11.29
C LYS A 305 -26.94 -14.29 11.51
N ASN A 306 -27.48 -14.41 12.72
CA ASN A 306 -28.68 -15.18 13.06
C ASN A 306 -29.51 -14.39 14.07
N ALA A 307 -29.93 -13.16 13.75
CA ALA A 307 -30.44 -12.13 14.66
C ALA A 307 -31.47 -12.66 15.68
N THR A 308 -30.99 -13.27 16.75
CA THR A 308 -31.80 -13.71 17.87
C THR A 308 -31.96 -12.51 18.78
N GLN A 309 -33.13 -12.42 19.39
CA GLN A 309 -33.44 -11.41 20.40
C GLN A 309 -32.34 -11.34 21.47
N GLU A 310 -31.74 -12.47 21.83
CA GLU A 310 -30.61 -12.57 22.76
C GLU A 310 -29.38 -11.74 22.32
N LYS A 311 -28.99 -11.80 21.05
CA LYS A 311 -27.81 -11.07 20.54
C LYS A 311 -28.03 -9.56 20.57
N LEU A 312 -29.23 -9.11 20.19
CA LEU A 312 -29.62 -7.71 20.28
C LEU A 312 -29.57 -7.25 21.74
N GLN A 313 -30.23 -7.98 22.65
CA GLN A 313 -30.22 -7.66 24.08
C GLN A 313 -28.81 -7.59 24.69
N LYS A 314 -27.89 -8.47 24.27
CA LYS A 314 -26.47 -8.38 24.66
C LYS A 314 -25.82 -7.07 24.20
N THR A 315 -26.10 -6.62 22.98
CA THR A 315 -25.63 -5.31 22.50
C THR A 315 -26.19 -4.17 23.34
N PHE A 316 -27.51 -4.14 23.60
CA PHE A 316 -28.12 -3.14 24.49
C PHE A 316 -27.47 -3.16 25.88
N GLY A 317 -27.24 -4.34 26.45
CA GLY A 317 -26.58 -4.50 27.75
C GLY A 317 -25.13 -4.00 27.76
N ARG A 318 -24.36 -4.25 26.70
CA ARG A 318 -22.97 -3.77 26.56
C ARG A 318 -22.91 -2.24 26.57
N TYR A 319 -23.77 -1.58 25.80
CA TYR A 319 -23.82 -0.11 25.75
C TYR A 319 -24.35 0.48 27.06
N SER A 320 -25.37 -0.14 27.66
CA SER A 320 -25.91 0.28 28.96
C SER A 320 -24.86 0.20 30.07
N GLY A 321 -24.01 -0.84 30.06
CA GLY A 321 -22.88 -0.98 30.98
C GLY A 321 -21.83 0.14 30.83
N ASN A 322 -21.76 0.79 29.67
CA ASN A 322 -20.90 1.94 29.39
C ASN A 322 -21.64 3.30 29.56
N GLY A 323 -22.85 3.29 30.13
CA GLY A 323 -23.63 4.50 30.38
C GLY A 323 -24.44 5.02 29.18
N ILE A 324 -24.51 4.27 28.08
CA ILE A 324 -25.29 4.63 26.88
C ILE A 324 -26.53 3.73 26.81
N THR A 325 -27.70 4.31 27.03
CA THR A 325 -28.98 3.60 26.85
C THR A 325 -29.39 3.68 25.38
N LEU A 326 -29.26 2.56 24.66
CA LEU A 326 -29.75 2.46 23.28
C LEU A 326 -31.29 2.35 23.26
N ASP A 327 -31.90 2.94 22.25
CA ASP A 327 -33.34 2.86 21.97
C ASP A 327 -33.63 1.99 20.73
N TYR A 328 -32.73 1.96 19.75
CA TYR A 328 -32.95 1.26 18.48
C TYR A 328 -31.63 0.84 17.81
N ILE A 329 -31.67 -0.20 16.97
CA ILE A 329 -30.50 -0.66 16.19
C ILE A 329 -30.86 -0.76 14.70
N ILE A 330 -30.03 -0.22 13.81
CA ILE A 330 -30.18 -0.31 12.36
C ILE A 330 -28.96 -1.04 11.77
N PHE A 331 -29.21 -2.05 10.94
CA PHE A 331 -28.14 -2.86 10.33
C PHE A 331 -28.55 -3.54 9.02
N GLY A 332 -27.63 -4.25 8.36
CA GLY A 332 -27.84 -4.97 7.10
C GLY A 332 -27.32 -6.42 7.12
N HIS A 333 -26.42 -6.76 6.19
CA HIS A 333 -25.62 -7.99 6.09
C HIS A 333 -26.35 -9.27 5.63
N ILE A 334 -27.63 -9.46 5.97
CA ILE A 334 -28.35 -10.73 5.70
C ILE A 334 -29.20 -10.67 4.41
N HIS A 335 -29.30 -9.50 3.77
CA HIS A 335 -30.08 -9.27 2.54
C HIS A 335 -31.54 -9.73 2.70
N PHE A 336 -32.10 -9.46 3.88
CA PHE A 336 -33.50 -9.76 4.19
C PHE A 336 -34.06 -8.73 5.14
N ALA A 337 -35.05 -7.98 4.67
CA ALA A 337 -35.71 -6.93 5.43
C ALA A 337 -36.41 -7.52 6.66
N ASN A 338 -36.14 -6.98 7.85
CA ASN A 338 -36.84 -7.34 9.08
C ASN A 338 -36.91 -6.13 10.01
N ILE A 339 -38.12 -5.65 10.30
CA ILE A 339 -38.35 -4.48 11.13
C ILE A 339 -39.11 -4.93 12.38
N GLY A 340 -38.55 -4.65 13.54
CA GLY A 340 -39.16 -4.89 14.84
C GLY A 340 -39.17 -3.63 15.71
N ASP A 341 -39.62 -3.80 16.95
CA ASP A 341 -39.84 -2.69 17.88
C ASP A 341 -38.56 -1.97 18.30
N ILE A 342 -37.43 -2.69 18.32
CA ILE A 342 -36.13 -2.17 18.79
C ILE A 342 -35.01 -2.27 17.75
N PHE A 343 -35.33 -2.71 16.53
CA PHE A 343 -34.35 -2.81 15.46
C PHE A 343 -34.96 -2.80 14.05
N ALA A 344 -34.18 -2.37 13.07
CA ALA A 344 -34.46 -2.53 11.65
C ALA A 344 -33.26 -3.16 10.95
N ARG A 345 -33.52 -4.21 10.16
CA ARG A 345 -32.55 -4.83 9.27
C ARG A 345 -32.93 -4.55 7.83
N SER A 346 -32.02 -3.96 7.07
CA SER A 346 -32.20 -3.72 5.63
C SER A 346 -32.16 -5.03 4.84
N GLY A 347 -32.90 -5.04 3.73
CA GLY A 347 -32.97 -6.16 2.78
C GLY A 347 -32.01 -6.05 1.60
N SER A 348 -31.15 -5.02 1.57
CA SER A 348 -30.43 -4.45 0.41
C SER A 348 -31.19 -3.31 -0.24
#